data_AF-A0A7C7N2U4-F1
#
_entry.id   AF-A0A7C7N2U4-F1
#
_cell.length_a   1.000
_cell.length_b   1.000
_cell.length_c   1.000
_cell.angle_alpha   90.00
_cell.angle_beta   90.00
_cell.angle_gamma   90.00
#
_symmetry.space_group_name_H-M   'P 1'
#
loop_
_entity.id
_entity.type
_entity.pdbx_description
1 polymer ?
#
loop_
_entity_poly.entity_id
_entity_poly.type
_entity_poly.pdbx_seq_one_letter_code
_entity_poly.pdbx_strand_id
1 'polypeptide(L)'
;MTDPTIICPHCKSEIKLTDSLAAPLIESTRREYEQRLKQKDAQVAETLQQERTKIVAEEAKKAKLVMATDLDQKAKEITDLKDVLQQRDKKLADAQKIQAEFLRKQRELDDAKRELDLTIEKRVQSDLGVAREQAKKEAEEAERLVGWVNRHFRDR
;
A
#
# COMPACT_ATOMS: atom_id res chain seq x y z
N MET A 1 82.80 22.90 -34.41
CA MET A 1 83.81 21.87 -34.70
C MET A 1 83.30 21.09 -35.90
N THR A 2 84.07 21.03 -36.99
CA THR A 2 83.65 20.43 -38.27
C THR A 2 83.76 18.91 -38.19
N ASP A 3 82.66 18.23 -38.55
CA ASP A 3 82.56 16.78 -38.47
C ASP A 3 83.50 16.07 -39.47
N PRO A 4 84.23 15.01 -39.06
CA PRO A 4 85.15 14.30 -39.94
C PRO A 4 84.39 13.65 -41.10
N THR A 5 84.76 14.05 -42.33
CA THR A 5 84.16 13.58 -43.58
C THR A 5 85.21 12.82 -44.37
N ILE A 6 84.91 11.57 -44.74
CA ILE A 6 85.78 10.74 -45.59
C ILE A 6 85.13 10.62 -46.96
N ILE A 7 85.94 10.80 -48.01
CA ILE A 7 85.52 10.68 -49.42
C ILE A 7 85.81 9.26 -49.88
N CYS A 8 84.80 8.56 -50.41
CA CYS A 8 84.98 7.22 -50.94
C CYS A 8 85.78 7.25 -52.27
N PRO A 9 86.94 6.58 -52.37
CA PRO A 9 87.75 6.59 -53.60
C PRO A 9 87.12 5.84 -54.78
N HIS A 10 86.06 5.06 -54.56
CA HIS A 10 85.43 4.23 -55.59
C HIS A 10 84.19 4.87 -56.24
N CYS A 11 83.48 5.74 -55.54
CA CYS A 11 82.26 6.39 -56.04
C CYS A 11 82.17 7.90 -55.75
N LYS A 12 83.21 8.50 -55.15
CA LYS A 12 83.35 9.94 -54.85
C LYS A 12 82.28 10.55 -53.94
N SER A 13 81.49 9.73 -53.23
CA SER A 13 80.51 10.22 -52.27
C SER A 13 81.17 10.68 -50.97
N GLU A 14 80.69 11.80 -50.40
CA GLU A 14 81.07 12.32 -49.09
C GLU A 14 80.29 11.58 -47.99
N ILE A 15 81.00 10.96 -47.04
CA ILE A 15 80.41 10.23 -45.92
C ILE A 15 80.75 10.97 -44.62
N LYS A 16 79.72 11.46 -43.92
CA LYS A 16 79.85 12.02 -42.56
C LYS A 16 79.97 10.88 -41.56
N LEU A 17 81.12 10.76 -40.89
CA LEU A 17 81.40 9.60 -40.02
C LEU A 17 80.49 9.52 -38.79
N THR A 18 80.06 10.65 -38.25
CA THR A 18 79.24 10.76 -37.04
C THR A 18 77.83 10.21 -37.24
N ASP A 19 77.19 10.51 -38.37
CA ASP A 19 75.85 9.98 -38.70
C ASP A 19 75.89 8.46 -38.97
N SER A 20 76.91 7.96 -39.66
CA SER A 20 77.03 6.51 -39.92
C SER A 20 77.37 5.68 -38.68
N LEU A 21 78.10 6.24 -37.71
CA LEU A 21 78.49 5.52 -36.49
C LEU A 21 77.45 5.63 -35.37
N ALA A 22 76.65 6.70 -35.32
CA ALA A 22 75.62 6.90 -34.31
C ALA A 22 74.27 6.25 -34.68
N ALA A 23 73.94 6.11 -35.97
CA ALA A 23 72.67 5.53 -36.42
C ALA A 23 72.36 4.11 -35.86
N PRO A 24 73.31 3.16 -35.78
CA PRO A 24 73.03 1.83 -35.22
C PRO A 24 72.67 1.86 -33.73
N LEU A 25 73.31 2.75 -32.96
CA LEU A 25 73.04 2.96 -31.53
C LEU A 25 71.68 3.62 -31.28
N ILE A 26 71.28 4.57 -32.14
CA ILE A 26 69.96 5.21 -32.07
C ILE A 26 68.87 4.20 -32.43
N GLU A 27 69.10 3.34 -33.42
CA GLU A 27 68.13 2.33 -33.81
C GLU A 27 68.01 1.19 -32.76
N SER A 28 69.11 0.76 -32.15
CA SER A 28 69.07 -0.22 -31.06
C SER A 28 68.33 0.31 -29.83
N THR A 29 68.63 1.55 -29.41
CA THR A 29 67.94 2.19 -28.28
C THR A 29 66.46 2.39 -28.56
N ARG A 30 66.09 2.81 -29.77
CA ARG A 30 64.67 2.93 -30.17
C ARG A 30 63.95 1.59 -30.07
N ARG A 31 64.54 0.49 -30.55
CA ARG A 31 63.96 -0.86 -30.45
C ARG A 31 63.79 -1.31 -28.99
N GLU A 32 64.76 -1.02 -28.12
CA GLU A 32 64.66 -1.31 -26.69
C GLU A 32 63.53 -0.54 -26.02
N TYR A 33 63.37 0.76 -26.32
CA TYR A 33 62.26 1.57 -25.81
C TYR A 33 60.91 1.07 -26.34
N GLU A 34 60.80 0.74 -27.63
CA GLU A 34 59.59 0.16 -28.21
C GLU A 34 59.21 -1.17 -27.55
N GLN A 35 60.19 -2.03 -27.24
CA GLN A 35 59.94 -3.27 -26.50
C GLN A 35 59.49 -3.01 -25.07
N ARG A 36 60.14 -2.07 -24.36
CA ARG A 36 59.75 -1.68 -22.99
C ARG A 36 58.34 -1.08 -22.96
N LEU A 37 57.98 -0.25 -23.94
CA LEU A 37 56.63 0.29 -24.08
C LEU A 37 55.61 -0.81 -24.29
N LYS A 38 55.84 -1.74 -25.24
CA LYS A 38 54.95 -2.89 -25.46
C LYS A 38 54.77 -3.76 -24.21
N GLN A 39 55.84 -4.00 -23.45
CA GLN A 39 55.76 -4.74 -22.18
C GLN A 39 54.95 -3.98 -21.12
N LYS A 40 55.13 -2.65 -21.04
CA LYS A 40 54.36 -1.81 -20.12
C LYS A 40 52.89 -1.75 -20.53
N ASP A 41 52.58 -1.61 -21.80
CA ASP A 41 51.22 -1.62 -22.32
C ASP A 41 50.53 -2.96 -22.02
N ALA A 42 51.24 -4.09 -22.18
CA ALA A 42 50.73 -5.40 -21.82
C ALA A 42 50.44 -5.54 -20.31
N GLN A 43 51.36 -5.08 -19.45
CA GLN A 43 51.18 -5.06 -17.99
C GLN A 43 49.99 -4.18 -17.57
N VAL A 44 49.85 -3.00 -18.19
CA VAL A 44 48.74 -2.08 -17.93
C VAL A 44 47.43 -2.68 -18.42
N ALA A 45 47.41 -3.34 -19.58
CA ALA A 45 46.20 -4.01 -20.08
C ALA A 45 45.76 -5.17 -19.18
N GLU A 46 46.69 -6.00 -18.70
CA GLU A 46 46.41 -7.10 -17.79
C GLU A 46 45.85 -6.60 -16.45
N THR A 47 46.52 -5.61 -15.84
CA THR A 47 46.06 -5.02 -14.57
C THR A 47 44.69 -4.35 -14.73
N LEU A 48 44.44 -3.63 -15.84
CA LEU A 48 43.12 -3.06 -16.14
C LEU A 48 42.04 -4.14 -16.28
N GLN A 49 42.32 -5.27 -16.92
CA GLN A 49 41.37 -6.37 -17.02
C GLN A 49 41.05 -6.98 -15.64
N GLN A 50 42.08 -7.19 -14.81
CA GLN A 50 41.89 -7.69 -13.45
C GLN A 50 41.06 -6.72 -12.60
N GLU A 51 41.35 -5.43 -12.65
CA GLU A 51 40.59 -4.43 -11.90
C GLU A 51 39.15 -4.31 -12.41
N ARG A 52 38.93 -4.35 -13.73
CA ARG A 52 37.57 -4.35 -14.31
C ARG A 52 36.74 -5.55 -13.83
N THR A 53 37.32 -6.75 -13.80
CA THR A 53 36.60 -7.95 -13.32
C THR A 53 36.27 -7.86 -11.83
N LYS A 54 37.18 -7.31 -11.00
CA LYS A 54 36.92 -7.03 -9.59
C LYS A 54 35.81 -6.01 -9.40
N ILE A 55 35.84 -4.89 -10.14
CA ILE A 55 34.82 -3.84 -10.06
C ILE A 55 33.45 -4.41 -10.39
N VAL A 56 33.32 -5.16 -11.50
CA VAL A 56 32.05 -5.78 -11.90
C VAL A 56 31.54 -6.75 -10.82
N ALA A 57 32.41 -7.55 -10.23
CA ALA A 57 32.04 -8.48 -9.17
C ALA A 57 31.55 -7.75 -7.90
N GLU A 58 32.24 -6.69 -7.48
CA GLU A 58 31.88 -5.90 -6.31
C GLU A 58 30.61 -5.08 -6.54
N GLU A 59 30.43 -4.48 -7.71
CA GLU A 59 29.19 -3.79 -8.08
C GLU A 59 28.00 -4.75 -8.14
N ALA A 60 28.18 -5.95 -8.68
CA ALA A 60 27.14 -6.97 -8.68
C ALA A 60 26.75 -7.41 -7.25
N LYS A 61 27.72 -7.55 -6.34
CA LYS A 61 27.44 -7.84 -4.93
C LYS A 61 26.70 -6.68 -4.26
N LYS A 62 27.15 -5.44 -4.45
CA LYS A 62 26.50 -4.25 -3.89
C LYS A 62 25.07 -4.10 -4.41
N ALA A 63 24.86 -4.27 -5.71
CA ALA A 63 23.54 -4.23 -6.31
C ALA A 63 22.62 -5.30 -5.72
N LYS A 64 23.11 -6.54 -5.55
CA LYS A 64 22.34 -7.62 -4.90
C LYS A 64 21.99 -7.30 -3.45
N LEU A 65 22.91 -6.72 -2.69
CA LEU A 65 22.66 -6.34 -1.30
C LEU A 65 21.60 -5.25 -1.19
N VAL A 66 21.70 -4.19 -2.00
CA VAL A 66 20.69 -3.11 -2.03
C VAL A 66 19.32 -3.67 -2.46
N MET A 67 19.29 -4.51 -3.50
CA MET A 67 18.05 -5.16 -3.92
C MET A 67 17.46 -6.05 -2.82
N ALA A 68 18.28 -6.79 -2.08
CA ALA A 68 17.81 -7.61 -0.97
C ALA A 68 17.22 -6.75 0.15
N THR A 69 17.89 -5.65 0.53
CA THR A 69 17.36 -4.75 1.55
C THR A 69 16.06 -4.08 1.12
N ASP A 70 15.94 -3.70 -0.15
CA ASP A 70 14.71 -3.10 -0.69
C ASP A 70 13.56 -4.11 -0.71
N LEU A 71 13.85 -5.37 -1.05
CA LEU A 71 12.85 -6.44 -1.02
C LEU A 71 12.41 -6.76 0.42
N ASP A 72 13.33 -6.79 1.38
CA ASP A 72 13.01 -6.98 2.80
C ASP A 72 12.17 -5.83 3.37
N GLN A 73 12.48 -4.59 2.99
CA GLN A 73 11.68 -3.42 3.35
C GLN A 73 10.26 -3.53 2.76
N LYS A 74 10.13 -3.82 1.46
CA LYS A 74 8.83 -4.02 0.82
C LYS A 74 8.05 -5.19 1.42
N ALA A 75 8.72 -6.27 1.82
CA ALA A 75 8.07 -7.39 2.48
C ALA A 75 7.45 -6.96 3.82
N LYS A 76 8.15 -6.14 4.62
CA LYS A 76 7.62 -5.56 5.87
C LYS A 76 6.45 -4.60 5.62
N GLU A 77 6.55 -3.73 4.62
CA GLU A 77 5.45 -2.85 4.24
C GLU A 77 4.20 -3.65 3.84
N ILE A 78 4.38 -4.74 3.09
CA ILE A 78 3.27 -5.63 2.70
C ILE A 78 2.64 -6.29 3.91
N THR A 79 3.42 -6.74 4.91
CA THR A 79 2.84 -7.31 6.14
C THR A 79 2.08 -6.26 6.94
N ASP A 80 2.65 -5.07 7.11
CA ASP A 80 2.01 -3.99 7.87
C ASP A 80 0.70 -3.54 7.21
N LEU A 81 0.69 -3.40 5.87
CA LEU A 81 -0.52 -3.06 5.13
C LEU A 81 -1.58 -4.15 5.22
N LYS A 82 -1.20 -5.44 5.20
CA LYS A 82 -2.14 -6.55 5.41
C LYS A 82 -2.75 -6.49 6.81
N ASP A 83 -1.97 -6.21 7.83
CA ASP A 83 -2.47 -6.10 9.21
C ASP A 83 -3.45 -4.93 9.35
N VAL A 84 -3.14 -3.77 8.75
CA VAL A 84 -4.04 -2.62 8.71
C VAL A 84 -5.36 -2.96 8.01
N LEU A 85 -5.31 -3.68 6.88
CA LEU A 85 -6.52 -4.13 6.18
C LEU A 85 -7.34 -5.09 7.05
N GLN A 86 -6.71 -6.09 7.67
CA GLN A 86 -7.42 -7.02 8.56
C GLN A 86 -8.08 -6.30 9.74
N GLN A 87 -7.42 -5.30 10.33
CA GLN A 87 -8.01 -4.49 11.40
C GLN A 87 -9.20 -3.66 10.90
N ARG A 88 -9.12 -3.10 9.69
CA ARG A 88 -10.23 -2.37 9.08
C ARG A 88 -11.41 -3.29 8.79
N ASP A 89 -11.18 -4.47 8.24
CA ASP A 89 -12.24 -5.44 7.92
C ASP A 89 -12.96 -5.90 9.19
N LYS A 90 -12.23 -6.17 10.29
CA LYS A 90 -12.83 -6.47 11.59
C LYS A 90 -13.73 -5.34 12.08
N LYS A 91 -13.21 -4.10 12.07
CA LYS A 91 -13.99 -2.91 12.50
C LYS A 91 -15.23 -2.70 11.62
N LEU A 92 -15.13 -2.91 10.32
CA LEU A 92 -16.25 -2.81 9.40
C LEU A 92 -17.28 -3.90 9.67
N ALA A 93 -16.86 -5.15 9.88
CA ALA A 93 -17.74 -6.26 10.21
C ALA A 93 -18.48 -6.02 11.54
N ASP A 94 -17.78 -5.52 12.56
CA ASP A 94 -18.39 -5.21 13.86
C ASP A 94 -19.37 -4.04 13.74
N ALA A 95 -19.03 -2.98 13.00
CA ALA A 95 -19.94 -1.87 12.75
C ALA A 95 -21.20 -2.33 11.99
N GLN A 96 -21.06 -3.20 10.99
CA GLN A 96 -22.20 -3.76 10.25
C GLN A 96 -23.09 -4.63 11.13
N LYS A 97 -22.52 -5.46 12.02
CA LYS A 97 -23.29 -6.24 13.00
C LYS A 97 -24.07 -5.33 13.94
N ILE A 98 -23.42 -4.31 14.49
CA ILE A 98 -24.06 -3.34 15.39
C ILE A 98 -25.21 -2.62 14.68
N GLN A 99 -25.03 -2.19 13.42
CA GLN A 99 -26.10 -1.58 12.63
C GLN A 99 -27.28 -2.54 12.40
N ALA A 100 -27.00 -3.80 12.06
CA ALA A 100 -28.04 -4.80 11.87
C ALA A 100 -28.82 -5.09 13.18
N GLU A 101 -28.11 -5.21 14.30
CA GLU A 101 -28.72 -5.38 15.63
C GLU A 101 -29.56 -4.18 16.04
N PHE A 102 -29.07 -2.95 15.79
CA PHE A 102 -29.82 -1.73 16.06
C PHE A 102 -31.12 -1.68 15.25
N LEU A 103 -31.08 -1.98 13.95
CA LEU A 103 -32.28 -2.02 13.11
C LEU A 103 -33.29 -3.09 13.55
N ARG A 104 -32.81 -4.26 14.01
CA ARG A 104 -33.68 -5.31 14.57
C ARG A 104 -34.38 -4.82 15.84
N LYS A 105 -33.63 -4.27 16.79
CA LYS A 105 -34.18 -3.71 18.03
C LYS A 105 -35.17 -2.58 17.76
N GLN A 106 -34.89 -1.73 16.78
CA GLN A 106 -35.80 -0.65 16.39
C GLN A 106 -37.14 -1.20 15.89
N ARG A 107 -37.12 -2.23 15.02
CA ARG A 107 -38.35 -2.88 14.55
C ARG A 107 -39.12 -3.56 15.68
N GLU A 108 -38.43 -4.29 16.55
CA GLU A 108 -39.05 -4.93 17.73
C GLU A 108 -39.74 -3.89 18.63
N LEU A 109 -39.10 -2.74 18.87
CA LEU A 109 -39.69 -1.66 19.64
C LEU A 109 -40.89 -1.02 18.94
N ASP A 110 -40.81 -0.83 17.62
CA ASP A 110 -41.92 -0.25 16.86
C ASP A 110 -43.12 -1.21 16.79
N ASP A 111 -42.88 -2.52 16.65
CA ASP A 111 -43.93 -3.54 16.67
C ASP A 111 -44.56 -3.64 18.08
N ALA A 112 -43.75 -3.66 19.15
CA ALA A 112 -44.25 -3.67 20.52
C ALA A 112 -45.09 -2.41 20.84
N LYS A 113 -44.70 -1.23 20.36
CA LYS A 113 -45.50 -0.01 20.51
C LYS A 113 -46.86 -0.14 19.84
N ARG A 114 -46.91 -0.62 18.60
CA ARG A 114 -48.17 -0.83 17.87
C ARG A 114 -49.08 -1.82 18.59
N GLU A 115 -48.54 -2.91 19.11
CA GLU A 115 -49.31 -3.89 19.89
C GLU A 115 -49.87 -3.28 21.18
N LEU A 116 -49.08 -2.46 21.88
CA LEU A 116 -49.54 -1.72 23.06
C LEU A 116 -50.65 -0.75 22.71
N ASP A 117 -50.49 0.06 21.66
CA ASP A 117 -51.50 1.02 21.19
C ASP A 117 -52.81 0.29 20.85
N LEU A 118 -52.74 -0.81 20.07
CA LEU A 118 -53.91 -1.63 19.75
C LEU A 118 -54.57 -2.25 20.99
N THR A 119 -53.78 -2.62 22.00
CA THR A 119 -54.30 -3.17 23.26
C THR A 119 -55.01 -2.10 24.07
N ILE A 120 -54.44 -0.90 24.14
CA ILE A 120 -55.05 0.26 24.80
C ILE A 120 -56.37 0.61 24.11
N GLU A 121 -56.39 0.72 22.79
CA GLU A 121 -57.60 1.00 22.01
C GLU A 121 -58.70 -0.04 22.28
N LYS A 122 -58.36 -1.33 22.25
CA LYS A 122 -59.32 -2.42 22.54
C LYS A 122 -59.87 -2.35 23.97
N ARG A 123 -59.02 -2.07 24.96
CA ARG A 123 -59.45 -1.91 26.36
C ARG A 123 -60.39 -0.71 26.51
N VAL A 124 -60.00 0.44 25.96
CA VAL A 124 -60.85 1.65 25.97
C VAL A 124 -62.19 1.40 25.29
N GLN A 125 -62.21 0.74 24.13
CA GLN A 125 -63.46 0.39 23.44
C GLN A 125 -64.34 -0.55 24.27
N SER A 126 -63.73 -1.56 24.91
CA SER A 126 -64.43 -2.48 25.81
C SER A 126 -65.03 -1.73 27.01
N ASP A 127 -64.23 -0.91 27.69
CA ASP A 127 -64.66 -0.15 28.87
C ASP A 127 -65.78 0.86 28.52
N LEU A 128 -65.66 1.55 27.38
CA LEU A 128 -66.72 2.41 26.85
C LEU A 128 -67.99 1.62 26.51
N GLY A 129 -67.85 0.40 25.98
CA GLY A 129 -68.97 -0.51 25.73
C GLY A 129 -69.70 -0.87 27.02
N VAL A 130 -68.95 -1.28 28.05
CA VAL A 130 -69.50 -1.60 29.38
C VAL A 130 -70.20 -0.39 29.99
N ALA A 131 -69.55 0.79 29.98
CA ALA A 131 -70.12 2.01 30.51
C ALA A 131 -71.42 2.42 29.79
N ARG A 132 -71.48 2.27 28.46
CA ARG A 132 -72.70 2.53 27.67
C ARG A 132 -73.84 1.57 28.02
N GLU A 133 -73.55 0.27 28.17
CA GLU A 133 -74.56 -0.72 28.55
C GLU A 133 -75.05 -0.50 29.98
N GLN A 134 -74.17 -0.13 30.90
CA GLN A 134 -74.56 0.23 32.26
C GLN A 134 -75.44 1.49 32.27
N ALA A 135 -75.05 2.55 31.55
CA ALA A 135 -75.85 3.76 31.44
C ALA A 135 -77.25 3.51 30.83
N LYS A 136 -77.37 2.61 29.84
CA LYS A 136 -78.67 2.20 29.31
C LYS A 136 -79.53 1.51 30.36
N LYS A 137 -78.97 0.55 31.10
CA LYS A 137 -79.69 -0.15 32.19
C LYS A 137 -80.15 0.81 33.27
N GLU A 138 -79.28 1.72 33.71
CA GLU A 138 -79.63 2.74 34.71
C GLU A 138 -80.75 3.68 34.20
N ALA A 139 -80.74 4.06 32.91
CA ALA A 139 -81.80 4.85 32.31
C ALA A 139 -83.13 4.09 32.22
N GLU A 140 -83.13 2.82 31.79
CA GLU A 140 -84.31 1.95 31.76
C GLU A 140 -84.88 1.71 33.17
N GLU A 141 -84.02 1.51 34.16
CA GLU A 141 -84.42 1.38 35.57
C GLU A 141 -85.02 2.70 36.10
N ALA A 142 -84.43 3.84 35.77
CA ALA A 142 -84.97 5.15 36.13
C ALA A 142 -86.36 5.39 35.50
N GLU A 143 -86.53 5.09 34.20
CA GLU A 143 -87.84 5.16 33.53
C GLU A 143 -88.86 4.22 34.18
N ARG A 144 -88.44 3.00 34.53
CA ARG A 144 -89.29 2.03 35.22
C ARG A 144 -89.75 2.54 36.59
N LEU A 145 -88.84 3.16 37.36
CA LEU A 145 -89.16 3.77 38.65
C LEU A 145 -90.10 4.97 38.50
N VAL A 146 -89.84 5.88 37.56
CA VAL A 146 -90.74 7.00 37.24
C VAL A 146 -92.13 6.50 36.84
N GLY A 147 -92.20 5.48 35.99
CA GLY A 147 -93.46 4.84 35.60
C GLY A 147 -94.20 4.19 36.77
N TRP A 148 -93.48 3.60 37.73
CA TRP A 148 -94.06 3.05 38.96
C TRP A 148 -94.62 4.14 39.86
N VAL A 149 -93.86 5.22 40.11
CA VAL A 149 -94.31 6.38 40.90
C VAL A 149 -95.55 7.01 40.26
N ASN A 150 -95.54 7.23 38.95
CA ASN A 150 -96.69 7.82 38.23
C ASN A 150 -97.94 6.94 38.29
N ARG A 151 -97.81 5.61 38.26
CA ARG A 151 -98.95 4.70 38.48
C ARG A 151 -99.47 4.79 39.91
N HIS A 152 -98.56 4.74 40.89
CA HIS A 152 -98.96 4.76 42.30
C HIS A 152 -99.60 6.08 42.73
N PHE A 153 -99.19 7.21 42.14
CA PHE A 153 -99.82 8.53 42.34
C PHE A 153 -101.17 8.69 41.64
N ARG A 154 -101.44 7.90 40.59
CA ARG A 154 -102.71 7.96 39.83
C ARG A 154 -103.82 7.11 40.48
N ASP A 155 -103.45 6.15 41.32
CA ASP A 155 -104.35 5.26 42.06
C ASP A 155 -104.66 5.74 43.51
N ARG A 156 -104.32 6.99 43.87
CA ARG A 156 -104.76 7.70 45.09
C ARG A 156 -105.60 8.90 44.71
#